data_AF-A0A1S4BMX7-F1
#
_entry.id   AF-A0A1S4BMX7-F1
#
_cell.length_a   1.000
_cell.length_b   1.000
_cell.length_c   1.000
_cell.angle_alpha   90.00
_cell.angle_beta   90.00
_cell.angle_gamma   90.00
#
_symmetry.space_group_name_H-M   'P 1'
#
loop_
_entity.id
_entity.type
_entity.pdbx_description
1 polymer ?
#
loop_
_entity_poly.entity_id
_entity_poly.type
_entity_poly.pdbx_seq_one_letter_code
_entity_poly.pdbx_strand_id
1 'polypeptide(L)'
;MENANPLISTEKCAACTHLRKKCDANCQLAPYFPSNRTEDFQNVYQLFGVSNIINMLNSVDDEQKGKMAESLILEAKIRKENPVYGCLAIERKMMLAIEEAEKELEIVQKTNAFYKEMAKSPTAC
;
A
#
# COMPACT_ATOMS: atom_id res chain seq x y z
N MET A 1 -11.95 33.34 5.55
CA MET A 1 -10.90 33.25 4.53
C MET A 1 -9.57 33.33 5.25
N GLU A 2 -9.09 32.20 5.76
CA GLU A 2 -7.83 32.13 6.50
C GLU A 2 -6.76 31.61 5.54
N ASN A 3 -5.83 32.50 5.20
CA ASN A 3 -4.69 32.23 4.32
C ASN A 3 -3.72 31.28 5.05
N ALA A 4 -3.71 30.02 4.65
CA ALA A 4 -2.65 29.09 5.02
C ALA A 4 -1.37 29.49 4.26
N ASN A 5 -0.53 30.27 4.92
CA ASN A 5 0.83 30.57 4.51
C ASN A 5 1.61 29.25 4.38
N PRO A 6 2.09 28.84 3.19
CA PRO A 6 2.88 27.63 3.09
C PRO A 6 4.23 27.96 3.73
N LEU A 7 4.45 27.43 4.94
CA LEU A 7 5.79 27.39 5.53
C LEU A 7 6.71 26.81 4.47
N ILE A 8 7.50 27.67 3.83
CA ILE A 8 8.65 27.25 3.04
C ILE A 8 9.59 26.63 4.06
N SER A 9 9.41 25.32 4.24
CA SER A 9 10.37 24.49 4.93
C SER A 9 11.70 24.67 4.20
N THR A 10 12.65 25.31 4.86
CA THR A 10 14.05 25.37 4.42
C THR A 10 14.71 23.98 4.47
N GLU A 11 13.98 22.96 4.93
CA GLU A 11 14.45 21.60 5.03
C GLU A 11 14.31 20.89 3.67
N LYS A 12 15.41 20.31 3.21
CA LYS A 12 15.40 19.52 1.97
C LYS A 12 14.49 18.31 2.13
N CYS A 13 13.70 18.01 1.11
CA CYS A 13 12.90 16.78 1.09
C CYS A 13 13.81 15.54 1.13
N ALA A 14 13.28 14.40 1.58
CA ALA A 14 14.02 13.15 1.72
C ALA A 14 14.75 12.74 0.44
N ALA A 15 14.10 12.92 -0.72
CA ALA A 15 14.70 12.63 -2.02
C ALA A 15 15.94 13.49 -2.31
N CYS A 16 15.82 14.81 -2.14
CA CYS A 16 16.93 15.73 -2.40
C CYS A 16 18.07 15.56 -1.41
N THR A 17 17.77 15.22 -0.16
CA THR A 17 18.76 14.86 0.87
C THR A 17 19.53 13.61 0.46
N HIS A 18 18.84 12.53 0.09
CA HIS A 18 19.46 11.28 -0.35
C HIS A 18 20.31 11.47 -1.60
N LEU A 19 19.81 12.20 -2.60
CA LEU A 19 20.51 12.48 -3.86
C LEU A 19 21.57 13.58 -3.76
N ARG A 20 21.76 14.17 -2.57
CA ARG A 20 22.71 15.28 -2.30
C ARG A 20 22.56 16.48 -3.25
N LYS A 21 21.33 16.77 -3.70
CA LYS A 21 21.02 17.90 -4.59
C LYS A 21 20.34 19.05 -3.84
N LYS A 22 20.17 20.20 -4.52
CA LYS A 22 19.33 21.30 -4.03
C LYS A 22 17.86 20.91 -4.16
N CYS A 23 17.07 21.20 -3.13
CA CYS A 23 15.61 21.10 -3.21
C CYS A 23 15.08 22.48 -3.61
N ASP A 24 14.46 22.58 -4.79
CA ASP A 24 13.80 23.80 -5.26
C ASP A 24 12.28 23.75 -5.00
N ALA A 25 11.60 24.87 -5.22
CA ALA A 25 10.15 24.99 -5.02
C ALA A 25 9.32 24.14 -6.00
N ASN A 26 9.92 23.69 -7.12
CA ASN A 26 9.28 22.90 -8.16
C ASN A 26 9.65 21.40 -8.05
N CYS A 27 10.19 20.98 -6.91
CA CYS A 27 10.64 19.60 -6.71
C CYS A 27 9.44 18.64 -6.74
N GLN A 28 9.31 17.88 -7.82
CA GLN A 28 8.21 16.92 -8.02
C GLN A 28 8.09 15.86 -6.93
N LEU A 29 9.18 15.55 -6.23
CA LEU A 29 9.22 14.53 -5.18
C LEU A 29 8.95 15.09 -3.78
N ALA A 30 9.07 16.41 -3.58
CA ALA A 30 8.94 17.02 -2.25
C ALA A 30 7.57 16.83 -1.59
N PRO A 31 6.42 16.91 -2.32
CA PRO A 31 5.11 16.67 -1.73
C PRO A 31 4.92 15.26 -1.16
N TYR A 32 5.60 14.26 -1.72
CA TYR A 32 5.41 12.85 -1.38
C TYR A 32 6.48 12.30 -0.43
N PHE A 33 7.68 12.87 -0.48
CA PHE A 33 8.83 12.49 0.33
C PHE A 33 9.37 13.67 1.17
N PRO A 34 8.60 14.18 2.14
CA PRO A 34 9.10 15.15 3.11
C PRO A 34 10.31 14.62 3.89
N SER A 35 11.03 15.49 4.60
CA SER A 35 12.28 15.17 5.33
C SER A 35 12.16 13.96 6.26
N ASN A 36 11.02 13.79 6.93
CA ASN A 36 10.75 12.68 7.84
C ASN A 36 10.48 11.32 7.15
N ARG A 37 10.34 11.27 5.82
CA ARG A 37 10.11 10.04 5.03
C ARG A 37 11.38 9.55 4.34
N THR A 38 12.53 9.67 5.01
CA THR A 38 13.83 9.28 4.44
C THR A 38 13.92 7.79 4.12
N GLU A 39 13.44 6.93 5.02
CA GLU A 39 13.43 5.47 4.78
C GLU A 39 12.50 5.08 3.62
N ASP A 40 11.31 5.69 3.55
CA ASP A 40 10.37 5.47 2.46
C ASP A 40 11.02 5.80 1.12
N PHE A 41 11.69 6.96 1.00
CA PHE A 41 12.39 7.32 -0.23
C PHE A 41 13.53 6.34 -0.56
N GLN A 42 14.31 5.90 0.42
CA GLN A 42 15.40 4.95 0.20
C GLN A 42 14.88 3.63 -0.39
N ASN A 43 13.80 3.10 0.16
CA ASN A 43 13.20 1.85 -0.32
C ASN A 43 12.69 2.01 -1.75
N VAL A 44 11.94 3.09 -2.03
CA VAL A 44 11.39 3.35 -3.37
C VAL A 44 12.52 3.60 -4.38
N TYR A 45 13.56 4.34 -3.99
CA TYR A 45 14.75 4.55 -4.81
C TYR A 45 15.46 3.23 -5.13
N GLN A 46 15.62 2.35 -4.15
CA GLN A 46 16.28 1.05 -4.34
C GLN A 46 15.49 0.15 -5.30
N LEU A 47 14.16 0.17 -5.23
CA LEU A 47 13.31 -0.69 -6.06
C LEU A 47 13.11 -0.13 -7.47
N PHE A 48 12.75 1.14 -7.59
CA PHE A 48 12.32 1.73 -8.87
C PHE A 48 13.39 2.63 -9.48
N GLY A 49 14.20 3.30 -8.66
CA GLY A 49 15.09 4.38 -9.10
C GLY A 49 14.34 5.67 -9.42
N VAL A 50 15.05 6.80 -9.39
CA VAL A 50 14.45 8.16 -9.48
C VAL A 50 13.65 8.36 -10.77
N SER A 51 14.20 7.96 -11.92
CA SER A 51 13.57 8.20 -13.22
C SER A 51 12.22 7.48 -13.34
N ASN A 52 12.14 6.23 -12.87
CA ASN A 52 10.90 5.48 -12.93
C ASN A 52 9.84 6.04 -11.97
N ILE A 53 10.24 6.48 -10.77
CA ILE A 53 9.32 7.17 -9.84
C ILE A 53 8.71 8.38 -10.52
N ILE A 54 9.54 9.24 -11.14
CA ILE A 54 9.08 10.44 -11.83
C ILE A 54 8.16 10.07 -13.01
N ASN A 55 8.55 9.09 -13.82
CA ASN A 55 7.73 8.66 -14.96
C ASN A 55 6.36 8.11 -14.52
N MET A 56 6.32 7.30 -13.46
CA MET A 56 5.07 6.76 -12.89
C MET A 56 4.19 7.84 -12.26
N LEU A 57 4.78 8.84 -11.59
CA LEU A 57 4.01 9.99 -11.11
C LEU A 57 3.45 10.80 -12.28
N ASN A 58 4.20 10.99 -13.36
CA ASN A 58 3.75 11.73 -14.53
C ASN A 58 2.81 10.95 -15.45
N SER A 59 2.65 9.63 -15.23
CA SER A 59 1.71 8.81 -16.01
C SER A 59 0.27 8.87 -15.48
N VAL A 60 0.00 9.60 -14.40
CA VAL A 60 -1.32 9.75 -13.79
C VAL A 60 -1.68 11.22 -13.61
N ASP A 61 -2.98 11.50 -13.52
CA ASP A 61 -3.50 12.84 -13.25
C ASP A 61 -3.03 13.35 -11.87
N ASP A 62 -2.95 14.68 -11.72
CA ASP A 62 -2.45 15.31 -10.50
C ASP A 62 -3.19 14.86 -9.22
N GLU A 63 -4.50 14.62 -9.32
CA GLU A 63 -5.32 14.11 -8.20
C GLU A 63 -4.90 12.70 -7.76
N GLN A 64 -4.38 11.89 -8.70
CA GLN A 64 -3.99 10.50 -8.45
C GLN A 64 -2.53 10.35 -8.04
N LYS A 65 -1.68 11.36 -8.26
CA LYS A 65 -0.25 11.30 -7.93
C LYS A 65 0.03 10.97 -6.46
N GLY A 66 -0.80 11.46 -5.54
CA GLY A 66 -0.70 11.11 -4.13
C GLY A 66 -0.91 9.60 -3.89
N LYS A 67 -1.93 9.01 -4.51
CA LYS A 67 -2.19 7.56 -4.42
C LYS A 67 -1.08 6.74 -5.09
N MET A 68 -0.61 7.17 -6.26
CA MET A 68 0.53 6.54 -6.95
C MET A 68 1.76 6.52 -6.05
N ALA A 69 2.11 7.64 -5.42
CA ALA A 69 3.25 7.72 -4.52
C ALA A 69 3.12 6.75 -3.33
N GLU A 70 1.95 6.69 -2.68
CA GLU A 70 1.71 5.74 -1.59
C GLU A 70 1.78 4.28 -2.05
N SER A 71 1.28 3.96 -3.25
CA SER A 71 1.41 2.62 -3.82
C SER A 71 2.87 2.23 -4.05
N LEU A 72 3.70 3.12 -4.60
CA LEU A 72 5.14 2.87 -4.77
C LEU A 72 5.84 2.65 -3.42
N ILE A 73 5.48 3.45 -2.40
CA ILE A 73 6.04 3.32 -1.04
C ILE A 73 5.64 1.98 -0.43
N LEU A 74 4.38 1.59 -0.54
CA LEU A 74 3.88 0.31 -0.03
C LEU A 74 4.61 -0.86 -0.71
N GLU A 75 4.70 -0.86 -2.03
CA GLU A 75 5.37 -1.92 -2.79
C GLU A 75 6.86 -2.02 -2.43
N ALA A 76 7.54 -0.89 -2.29
CA ALA A 76 8.94 -0.85 -1.90
C ALA A 76 9.18 -1.38 -0.48
N LYS A 77 8.27 -1.08 0.47
CA LYS A 77 8.31 -1.66 1.83
C LYS A 77 8.12 -3.17 1.79
N ILE A 78 7.10 -3.64 1.07
CA ILE A 78 6.85 -5.08 0.93
C ILE A 78 8.05 -5.78 0.29
N ARG A 79 8.68 -5.19 -0.73
CA ARG A 79 9.88 -5.73 -1.36
C ARG A 79 11.07 -5.82 -0.41
N LYS A 80 11.26 -4.83 0.47
CA LYS A 80 12.30 -4.85 1.52
C LYS A 80 12.08 -6.03 2.48
N GLU A 81 10.84 -6.27 2.89
CA GLU A 81 10.48 -7.37 3.78
C GLU A 81 10.46 -8.74 3.08
N ASN A 82 10.19 -8.75 1.77
CA ASN A 82 10.08 -9.94 0.94
C ASN A 82 11.02 -9.85 -0.29
N PRO A 83 12.36 -9.99 -0.11
CA PRO A 83 13.35 -9.71 -1.15
C PRO A 83 13.34 -10.65 -2.36
N VAL A 84 12.61 -11.77 -2.28
CA VAL A 84 12.44 -12.71 -3.40
C VAL A 84 11.14 -12.42 -4.13
N TYR A 85 10.00 -12.49 -3.45
CA TYR A 85 8.68 -12.46 -4.07
C TYR A 85 7.94 -11.10 -3.99
N GLY A 86 8.38 -10.16 -3.15
CA GLY A 86 7.72 -8.86 -3.02
C GLY A 86 6.22 -8.98 -2.77
N CYS A 87 5.42 -8.21 -3.50
CA CYS A 87 3.95 -8.21 -3.40
C CYS A 87 3.31 -9.57 -3.68
N LEU A 88 3.94 -10.44 -4.47
CA LEU A 88 3.42 -11.78 -4.76
C LEU A 88 3.35 -12.65 -3.49
N ALA A 89 4.24 -12.45 -2.51
CA ALA A 89 4.15 -13.15 -1.22
C ALA A 89 2.88 -12.76 -0.47
N ILE A 90 2.54 -11.47 -0.49
CA ILE A 90 1.35 -10.92 0.17
C ILE A 90 0.09 -11.42 -0.55
N GLU A 91 0.06 -11.33 -1.88
CA GLU A 91 -1.04 -11.83 -2.70
C GLU A 91 -1.33 -13.31 -2.41
N ARG A 92 -0.30 -14.17 -2.44
CA ARG A 92 -0.46 -15.61 -2.15
C ARG A 92 -0.96 -15.86 -0.74
N LYS A 93 -0.43 -15.13 0.25
CA LYS A 93 -0.89 -15.25 1.64
C LYS A 93 -2.37 -14.89 1.77
N MET A 94 -2.81 -13.82 1.12
CA MET A 94 -4.21 -13.40 1.15
C MET A 94 -5.11 -14.40 0.43
N MET A 95 -4.69 -14.94 -0.71
CA MET A 95 -5.44 -15.96 -1.45
C MET A 95 -5.64 -17.23 -0.61
N LEU A 96 -4.60 -17.70 0.09
CA LEU A 96 -4.71 -18.84 0.98
C LEU A 96 -5.67 -18.57 2.15
N ALA A 97 -5.63 -17.37 2.72
CA ALA A 97 -6.53 -16.99 3.81
C ALA A 97 -8.00 -16.92 3.35
N ILE A 98 -8.26 -16.45 2.12
CA ILE A 98 -9.60 -16.48 1.52
C ILE A 98 -10.06 -17.92 1.35
N GLU A 99 -9.22 -18.79 0.77
CA GLU A 99 -9.57 -20.21 0.55
C GLU A 99 -9.87 -20.93 1.87
N GLU A 100 -9.09 -20.66 2.92
CA GLU A 100 -9.32 -21.20 4.26
C GLU A 100 -10.67 -20.72 4.84
N ALA A 101 -10.92 -19.42 4.80
CA ALA A 101 -12.17 -18.84 5.28
C ALA A 101 -13.41 -19.36 4.51
N GLU A 102 -13.30 -19.55 3.20
CA GLU A 102 -14.37 -20.12 2.37
C GLU A 102 -14.68 -21.57 2.76
N LYS A 103 -13.66 -22.39 3.03
CA LYS A 103 -13.83 -23.78 3.50
C LYS A 103 -14.50 -23.82 4.87
N GLU A 104 -14.06 -22.98 5.81
CA GLU A 104 -14.68 -22.89 7.13
C GLU A 104 -16.16 -22.49 7.03
N LEU A 105 -16.45 -21.49 6.20
CA LEU A 105 -17.82 -21.05 5.95
C LEU A 105 -18.68 -22.17 5.38
N GLU A 106 -18.16 -22.94 4.41
CA GLU A 106 -18.86 -24.08 3.82
C GLU A 106 -19.21 -25.14 4.87
N ILE A 107 -18.25 -25.49 5.76
CA ILE A 107 -18.47 -26.45 6.85
C ILE A 107 -19.58 -25.97 7.79
N VAL A 108 -19.52 -24.70 8.21
CA VAL A 108 -20.52 -24.12 9.11
C VAL A 108 -21.90 -24.08 8.45
N GLN A 109 -21.98 -23.71 7.17
CA GLN A 109 -23.24 -23.70 6.42
C GLN A 109 -23.85 -25.10 6.31
N LYS A 110 -23.05 -26.12 5.97
CA LYS A 110 -23.50 -27.53 5.92
C LYS A 110 -23.98 -28.02 7.29
N THR A 111 -23.22 -27.73 8.33
CA THR A 111 -23.56 -28.10 9.71
C THR A 111 -24.88 -27.45 10.15
N ASN A 112 -25.04 -26.16 9.88
CA ASN A 112 -26.27 -25.43 10.18
C ASN A 112 -27.48 -25.96 9.39
N ALA A 113 -27.30 -26.30 8.12
CA ALA A 113 -28.35 -26.89 7.30
C ALA A 113 -28.81 -28.24 7.88
N PHE A 114 -27.85 -29.11 8.26
CA PHE A 114 -28.14 -30.38 8.90
C PHE A 114 -28.99 -30.23 10.17
N TYR A 115 -28.58 -29.36 11.11
CA TYR A 115 -29.35 -29.13 12.33
C TYR A 115 -30.72 -28.49 12.09
N LYS A 116 -30.84 -27.61 11.09
CA LYS A 116 -32.15 -27.05 10.69
C LYS A 116 -33.09 -28.12 10.15
N GLU A 117 -32.60 -29.10 9.40
CA GLU A 117 -33.42 -30.23 8.92
C GLU A 117 -33.81 -31.17 10.07
N MET A 118 -32.90 -31.48 11.00
CA MET A 118 -33.23 -32.27 12.19
C MET A 118 -34.34 -31.63 13.04
N ALA A 119 -34.27 -30.31 13.23
CA ALA A 119 -35.27 -29.56 13.98
C ALA A 119 -36.66 -29.51 13.31
N LYS A 120 -36.75 -29.82 12.01
CA LYS A 120 -38.04 -29.91 11.27
C LYS A 120 -38.69 -31.29 11.37
N SER A 121 -37.95 -32.34 11.75
CA SER A 121 -38.56 -33.65 11.97
C SER A 121 -39.39 -33.61 13.27
N PRO A 122 -40.69 -33.94 13.25
CA PRO A 122 -41.47 -33.97 14.47
C PRO A 122 -40.91 -35.07 15.37
N THR A 123 -40.61 -34.74 16.62
CA THR A 123 -40.49 -35.73 17.69
C THR A 123 -41.82 -36.48 17.75
N ALA A 124 -41.88 -37.66 17.13
CA ALA A 124 -43.02 -38.56 17.26
C ALA A 124 -43.06 -39.05 18.72
N CYS A 125 -44.03 -38.55 19.47
CA CYS A 125 -44.47 -39.08 20.76
C CYS A 125 -45.93 -39.52 20.63
#